data_AF-A0A5S3RJQ6-F1
#
_entry.id   AF-A0A5S3RJQ6-F1
#
_cell.length_a   1.000
_cell.length_b   1.000
_cell.length_c   1.000
_cell.angle_alpha   90.00
_cell.angle_beta   90.00
_cell.angle_gamma   90.00
#
_symmetry.space_group_name_H-M   'P 1'
#
loop_
_entity.id
_entity.type
_entity.pdbx_description
1 polymer ?
#
loop_
_entity_poly.entity_id
_entity_poly.type
_entity_poly.pdbx_seq_one_letter_code
_entity_poly.pdbx_strand_id
1 'polypeptide(L)'
;HIIVGTPGRVDDHIRKGTLRLDDVETLVLDEADQMLDMGFQDTLDAIIDCIPKQRQTLLFSATFPRAIEAIAKRVLSNPAMVKVEEEQEKSTIKQYFYKMDNNKQRFNTLKLLLLKFQPESCVVFCNTKVETQQVCDDL
;
A
#
# COMPACT_ATOMS: atom_id res chain seq x y z
N HIS A 1 3.52 20.09 -13.57
CA HIS A 1 2.54 19.97 -12.47
C HIS A 1 2.47 18.53 -12.01
N ILE A 2 2.14 18.26 -10.75
CA ILE A 2 2.05 16.90 -10.21
C ILE A 2 0.76 16.80 -9.40
N ILE A 3 0.06 15.68 -9.53
CA ILE A 3 -1.11 15.32 -8.73
C ILE A 3 -0.83 13.96 -8.11
N VAL A 4 -1.11 13.84 -6.83
CA VAL A 4 -0.98 12.59 -6.07
C VAL A 4 -2.31 12.35 -5.36
N GLY A 5 -2.83 11.14 -5.43
CA GLY A 5 -4.08 10.78 -4.79
C GLY A 5 -4.35 9.29 -4.85
N THR A 6 -5.23 8.83 -3.96
CA THR A 6 -5.72 7.44 -3.98
C THR A 6 -6.65 7.24 -5.18
N PRO A 7 -6.74 6.02 -5.75
CA PRO A 7 -7.53 5.75 -6.95
C PRO A 7 -8.98 6.26 -6.83
N GLY A 8 -9.66 5.96 -5.72
CA GLY A 8 -11.04 6.40 -5.51
C GLY A 8 -11.22 7.93 -5.51
N ARG A 9 -10.25 8.70 -5.01
CA ARG A 9 -10.34 10.17 -5.02
C ARG A 9 -10.03 10.76 -6.39
N VAL A 10 -9.08 10.17 -7.10
CA VAL A 10 -8.73 10.58 -8.47
C VAL A 10 -9.91 10.32 -9.40
N ASP A 11 -10.51 9.13 -9.36
CA ASP A 11 -11.69 8.78 -10.17
C ASP A 11 -12.87 9.71 -9.90
N ASP A 12 -13.13 10.07 -8.63
CA ASP A 12 -14.17 11.04 -8.28
C ASP A 12 -13.96 12.40 -8.95
N HIS A 13 -12.72 12.92 -8.96
CA HIS A 13 -12.40 14.19 -9.60
C HIS A 13 -12.50 14.14 -11.13
N ILE A 14 -12.16 13.00 -11.75
CA ILE A 14 -12.34 12.76 -13.19
C ILE A 14 -13.84 12.74 -13.53
N ARG A 15 -14.65 11.97 -12.80
CA ARG A 15 -16.11 11.89 -13.00
C ARG A 15 -16.81 13.23 -12.85
N LYS A 16 -16.33 14.08 -11.93
CA LYS A 16 -16.84 15.44 -11.72
C LYS A 16 -16.37 16.45 -12.78
N GLY A 17 -15.47 16.06 -13.69
CA GLY A 17 -14.86 16.96 -14.68
C GLY A 17 -13.90 18.00 -14.09
N THR A 18 -13.54 17.85 -12.82
CA THR A 18 -12.64 18.77 -12.10
C THR A 18 -11.17 18.41 -12.27
N LEU A 19 -10.89 17.23 -12.82
CA LEU A 19 -9.56 16.76 -13.19
C LEU A 19 -9.60 16.24 -14.61
N ARG A 20 -8.79 16.84 -15.48
CA ARG A 20 -8.58 16.40 -16.85
C ARG A 20 -7.18 15.82 -16.96
N LEU A 21 -7.07 14.65 -17.58
CA LEU A 21 -5.81 13.90 -17.70
C LEU A 21 -5.27 13.90 -19.14
N ASP A 22 -5.85 14.72 -20.01
CA ASP A 22 -5.55 14.79 -21.45
C ASP A 22 -4.08 15.12 -21.74
N ASP A 23 -3.40 15.83 -20.83
CA ASP A 23 -2.01 16.29 -20.98
C ASP A 23 -1.03 15.51 -20.08
N VAL A 24 -1.43 14.36 -19.54
CA VAL A 24 -0.57 13.58 -18.65
C VAL A 24 0.48 12.82 -19.44
N GLU A 25 1.75 13.20 -19.22
CA GLU A 25 2.91 12.57 -19.84
C GLU A 25 3.54 11.47 -18.96
N THR A 26 3.21 11.42 -17.68
CA THR A 26 3.77 10.45 -16.72
C THR A 26 2.71 9.91 -15.76
N LEU A 27 2.59 8.58 -15.70
CA LEU A 27 1.78 7.85 -14.74
C LEU A 27 2.68 7.08 -13.77
N VAL A 28 2.45 7.25 -12.46
CA VAL A 28 3.13 6.47 -11.42
C VAL A 28 2.09 5.63 -10.68
N LEU A 29 2.30 4.32 -10.64
CA LEU A 29 1.54 3.39 -9.81
C LEU A 29 2.47 2.94 -8.67
N ASP A 30 2.21 3.41 -7.46
CA ASP A 30 2.98 3.06 -6.26
C ASP A 30 2.19 2.08 -5.38
N GLU A 31 2.89 1.16 -4.73
CA GLU A 31 2.29 0.04 -3.96
C GLU A 31 1.18 -0.68 -4.74
N ALA A 32 1.47 -1.02 -6.01
CA ALA A 32 0.45 -1.49 -6.94
C ALA A 32 -0.25 -2.78 -6.45
N ASP A 33 0.45 -3.68 -5.78
CA ASP A 33 -0.10 -4.88 -5.15
C ASP A 33 -1.14 -4.55 -4.07
N GLN A 34 -0.82 -3.62 -3.17
CA GLN A 34 -1.78 -3.19 -2.13
C GLN A 34 -3.04 -2.58 -2.73
N MET A 35 -2.92 -1.79 -3.81
CA MET A 35 -4.11 -1.23 -4.47
C MET A 35 -5.04 -2.34 -4.99
N LEU A 36 -4.49 -3.47 -5.46
CA LEU A 36 -5.30 -4.60 -5.91
C LEU A 36 -5.92 -5.37 -4.75
N ASP A 37 -5.18 -5.56 -3.67
CA ASP A 37 -5.71 -6.19 -2.46
C ASP A 37 -6.87 -5.37 -1.85
N MET A 38 -6.85 -4.05 -2.03
CA MET A 38 -7.93 -3.14 -1.65
C MET A 38 -9.11 -3.14 -2.65
N GLY A 39 -9.02 -3.88 -3.75
CA GLY A 39 -10.07 -3.99 -4.76
C GLY A 39 -10.14 -2.81 -5.73
N PHE A 40 -9.07 -2.03 -5.91
CA PHE A 40 -9.08 -0.86 -6.80
C PHE A 40 -8.81 -1.18 -8.28
N GLN A 41 -8.82 -2.45 -8.69
CA GLN A 41 -8.56 -2.85 -10.08
C GLN A 41 -9.43 -2.06 -11.08
N ASP A 42 -10.75 -2.13 -10.94
CA ASP A 42 -11.68 -1.48 -11.87
C ASP A 42 -11.52 0.05 -11.86
N THR A 43 -11.21 0.64 -10.70
CA THR A 43 -10.96 2.07 -10.57
C THR A 43 -9.67 2.49 -11.27
N LEU A 44 -8.59 1.72 -11.11
CA LEU A 44 -7.34 1.96 -11.81
C LEU A 44 -7.52 1.84 -13.32
N ASP A 45 -8.26 0.82 -13.78
CA ASP A 45 -8.56 0.62 -15.18
C ASP A 45 -9.30 1.83 -15.77
N ALA A 46 -10.33 2.33 -15.09
CA ALA A 46 -11.06 3.53 -15.50
C ALA A 46 -10.19 4.79 -15.56
N ILE A 47 -9.33 5.02 -14.56
CA ILE A 47 -8.41 6.16 -14.55
C ILE A 47 -7.43 6.08 -15.73
N ILE A 48 -6.85 4.89 -15.95
CA ILE A 48 -5.84 4.64 -16.99
C ILE A 48 -6.43 4.87 -18.39
N ASP A 49 -7.70 4.52 -18.59
CA ASP A 49 -8.40 4.72 -19.85
C ASP A 49 -8.66 6.20 -20.17
N CYS A 50 -8.65 7.07 -19.16
CA CYS A 50 -8.73 8.52 -19.32
C CYS A 50 -7.38 9.20 -19.61
N ILE A 51 -6.27 8.45 -19.60
CA ILE A 51 -4.92 8.98 -19.78
C ILE A 51 -4.41 8.65 -21.20
N PRO A 52 -3.76 9.59 -21.92
CA PRO A 52 -3.15 9.33 -23.23
C PRO A 52 -2.23 8.09 -23.24
N LYS A 53 -2.37 7.22 -24.25
CA LYS A 53 -1.55 5.99 -24.35
C LYS A 53 -0.05 6.28 -24.48
N GLN A 54 0.31 7.37 -25.15
CA GLN A 54 1.69 7.79 -25.29
C GLN A 54 2.10 8.58 -24.05
N ARG A 55 2.68 7.87 -23.09
CA ARG A 55 3.16 8.40 -21.81
C ARG A 55 4.26 7.51 -21.25
N GLN A 56 5.03 8.05 -20.32
CA GLN A 56 5.87 7.24 -19.45
C GLN A 56 5.02 6.63 -18.33
N THR A 57 5.19 5.34 -18.04
CA THR A 57 4.53 4.71 -16.89
C THR A 57 5.60 4.07 -15.99
N LEU A 58 5.52 4.35 -14.69
CA LEU A 58 6.32 3.71 -13.64
C LEU A 58 5.39 2.88 -12.77
N LEU A 59 5.79 1.65 -12.46
CA LEU A 59 5.04 0.74 -11.59
C LEU A 59 5.97 0.21 -10.51
N PHE A 60 5.63 0.52 -9.26
CA PHE A 60 6.33 0.08 -8.07
C PHE A 60 5.40 -0.84 -7.27
N SER A 61 5.95 -1.97 -6.82
CA SER A 61 5.21 -3.01 -6.12
C SER A 61 6.19 -3.82 -5.28
N ALA A 62 5.80 -4.16 -4.04
CA ALA A 62 6.64 -4.97 -3.17
C ALA A 62 6.63 -6.45 -3.62
N THR A 63 5.48 -6.90 -4.11
CA THR A 63 5.27 -8.25 -4.65
C THR A 63 4.91 -8.20 -6.14
N PHE A 64 5.08 -9.31 -6.86
CA PHE A 64 4.78 -9.39 -8.29
C PHE A 64 3.90 -10.60 -8.65
N PRO A 65 2.67 -10.69 -8.11
CA PRO A 65 1.71 -11.74 -8.47
C PRO A 65 1.20 -11.57 -9.91
N ARG A 66 0.50 -12.59 -10.42
CA ARG A 66 -0.07 -12.60 -11.79
C ARG A 66 -0.97 -11.39 -12.08
N ALA A 67 -1.69 -10.88 -11.09
CA ALA A 67 -2.55 -9.71 -11.25
C ALA A 67 -1.72 -8.45 -11.57
N ILE A 68 -0.60 -8.26 -10.86
CA ILE A 68 0.35 -7.16 -11.12
C ILE A 68 1.02 -7.32 -12.48
N GLU A 69 1.41 -8.55 -12.85
CA GLU A 69 1.95 -8.82 -14.18
C GLU A 69 0.95 -8.45 -15.30
N ALA A 70 -0.34 -8.72 -15.12
CA ALA A 70 -1.38 -8.39 -16.09
C ALA A 70 -1.52 -6.87 -16.27
N ILE A 71 -1.52 -6.11 -15.17
CA ILE A 71 -1.54 -4.63 -15.23
C ILE A 71 -0.27 -4.11 -15.89
N ALA A 72 0.90 -4.58 -15.45
CA ALA A 72 2.19 -4.18 -16.00
C ALA A 72 2.22 -4.33 -17.52
N LYS A 73 1.76 -5.46 -18.07
CA LYS A 73 1.65 -5.69 -19.52
C LYS A 73 0.69 -4.74 -20.23
N ARG A 74 -0.35 -4.28 -19.54
CA ARG A 74 -1.36 -3.36 -20.09
C ARG A 74 -0.88 -1.90 -20.11
N VAL A 75 -0.13 -1.49 -19.08
CA VAL A 75 0.17 -0.06 -18.82
C VAL A 75 1.60 0.35 -19.14
N LEU A 76 2.53 -0.60 -19.20
CA LEU A 76 3.93 -0.38 -19.52
C LEU A 76 4.20 -0.70 -21.00
N SER A 77 5.14 0.02 -21.60
CA SER A 77 5.63 -0.23 -22.95
C SER A 77 7.13 -0.47 -22.90
N ASN A 78 7.57 -1.69 -23.25
CA ASN A 78 8.96 -2.15 -23.18
C ASN A 78 9.70 -1.70 -21.89
N PRO A 79 9.20 -2.06 -20.70
CA PRO A 79 9.74 -1.54 -19.44
C PRO A 79 11.13 -2.12 -19.13
N ALA A 80 11.99 -1.28 -18.57
CA ALA A 80 13.13 -1.78 -17.81
C ALA A 80 12.59 -2.43 -16.52
N MET A 81 12.94 -3.70 -16.31
CA MET A 81 12.52 -4.44 -15.11
C MET A 81 13.68 -4.48 -14.12
N VAL A 82 13.50 -3.83 -12.97
CA VAL A 82 14.41 -3.92 -11.83
C VAL A 82 13.72 -4.79 -10.77
N LYS A 83 14.35 -5.90 -10.41
CA LYS A 83 13.84 -6.82 -9.39
C LYS A 83 14.91 -6.98 -8.33
N VAL A 84 14.49 -6.98 -7.07
CA VAL A 84 15.34 -7.41 -5.96
C VAL A 84 15.26 -8.92 -5.93
N GLU A 85 16.39 -9.60 -6.11
CA GLU A 85 16.46 -11.05 -5.91
C GLU A 85 16.24 -11.33 -4.42
N GLU A 86 15.48 -12.37 -4.08
CA GLU A 86 15.42 -12.89 -2.71
C GLU A 86 16.79 -13.52 -2.39
N GLU A 87 17.79 -12.69 -2.09
CA GLU A 87 18.89 -13.17 -1.26
C GLU A 87 18.27 -13.58 0.07
N GLN A 88 18.70 -14.73 0.61
CA GLN A 88 18.39 -15.11 1.99
C GLN A 88 19.09 -14.14 2.94
N GLU A 89 18.67 -12.88 2.95
CA GLU A 89 19.08 -11.92 3.94
C GLU A 89 18.63 -12.47 5.28
N LYS A 90 19.60 -12.69 6.16
CA LYS A 90 19.32 -12.90 7.59
C LYS A 90 18.60 -11.64 8.06
N SER A 91 17.27 -11.71 8.12
CA SER A 91 16.43 -10.59 8.55
C SER A 91 17.03 -9.97 9.81
N THR A 92 17.38 -8.68 9.72
CA THR A 92 17.87 -7.91 10.87
C THR A 92 16.76 -7.69 11.91
N ILE A 93 15.51 -7.96 11.53
CA ILE A 93 14.34 -7.89 12.39
C ILE A 93 14.30 -9.10 13.32
N LYS A 94 14.50 -8.84 14.62
CA LYS A 94 14.29 -9.85 15.66
C LYS A 94 12.79 -10.04 15.88
N GLN A 95 12.29 -11.23 15.58
CA GLN A 95 10.88 -11.58 15.70
C GLN A 95 10.63 -12.33 17.02
N TYR A 96 9.59 -11.93 17.75
CA TYR A 96 9.18 -12.56 19.00
C TYR A 96 7.69 -12.88 18.97
N PHE A 97 7.33 -14.06 19.47
CA PHE A 97 5.94 -14.46 19.64
C PHE A 97 5.61 -14.57 21.13
N TYR A 98 4.64 -13.80 21.58
CA TYR A 98 4.12 -13.84 22.95
C TYR A 98 2.80 -14.59 22.97
N LYS A 99 2.86 -15.87 23.35
CA LYS A 99 1.64 -16.70 23.51
C LYS A 99 0.81 -16.16 24.68
N MET A 100 -0.50 -16.07 24.47
CA MET A 100 -1.46 -15.60 25.47
C MET A 100 -2.59 -16.62 25.62
N ASP A 101 -3.16 -16.72 26.82
CA ASP A 101 -4.25 -17.66 27.07
C ASP A 101 -5.60 -17.13 26.58
N ASN A 102 -5.75 -15.79 26.55
CA ASN A 102 -6.96 -15.13 26.05
C ASN A 102 -6.70 -13.67 25.64
N ASN A 103 -7.65 -13.10 24.89
CA ASN A 103 -7.54 -11.74 24.36
C ASN A 103 -7.51 -10.64 25.44
N LYS A 104 -8.04 -10.88 26.65
CA LYS A 104 -8.06 -9.86 27.71
C LYS A 104 -6.65 -9.50 28.18
N GLN A 105 -5.70 -10.41 28.00
CA GLN A 105 -4.31 -10.18 28.39
C GLN A 105 -3.55 -9.29 27.38
N ARG A 106 -3.97 -9.25 26.09
CA ARG A 106 -3.22 -8.59 25.00
C ARG A 106 -2.85 -7.15 25.33
N PHE A 107 -3.81 -6.39 25.87
CA PHE A 107 -3.62 -4.99 26.16
C PHE A 107 -2.59 -4.74 27.28
N ASN A 108 -2.70 -5.47 28.39
CA ASN A 108 -1.73 -5.40 29.48
C ASN A 108 -0.33 -5.84 29.04
N THR A 109 -0.24 -6.88 28.20
CA THR A 109 1.05 -7.30 27.66
C THR A 109 1.65 -6.26 26.73
N LEU A 110 0.87 -5.61 25.87
CA LEU A 110 1.36 -4.50 25.04
C LEU A 110 1.97 -3.39 25.91
N LYS A 111 1.29 -2.97 26.99
CA LYS A 111 1.82 -1.98 27.95
C LYS A 111 3.16 -2.42 28.54
N LEU A 112 3.24 -3.67 29.00
CA LEU A 112 4.49 -4.20 29.57
C LEU A 112 5.62 -4.26 28.54
N LEU A 113 5.33 -4.57 27.28
CA LEU A 113 6.32 -4.59 26.20
C LEU A 113 6.82 -3.17 25.89
N LEU A 114 5.92 -2.18 25.79
CA LEU A 114 6.30 -0.78 25.56
C LEU A 114 7.13 -0.23 26.73
N LEU A 115 6.78 -0.54 27.97
CA LEU A 115 7.55 -0.15 29.16
C LEU A 115 8.93 -0.82 29.22
N LYS A 116 9.05 -2.07 28.76
CA LYS A 116 10.30 -2.82 28.77
C LYS A 116 11.25 -2.36 27.67
N PHE A 117 10.76 -2.18 26.45
CA PHE A 117 11.59 -1.88 25.29
C PHE A 117 11.83 -0.39 25.08
N GLN A 118 10.92 0.48 25.57
CA GLN A 118 11.00 1.94 25.46
C GLN A 118 11.47 2.44 24.09
N PRO A 119 10.82 2.01 23.00
CA PRO A 119 11.24 2.40 21.65
C PRO A 119 11.05 3.90 21.42
N GLU A 120 11.95 4.53 20.67
CA GLU A 120 11.79 5.92 20.24
C GLU A 120 10.55 6.12 19.36
N SER A 121 10.21 5.11 18.55
CA SER A 121 9.00 5.05 17.75
C SER A 121 8.50 3.62 17.63
N CYS A 122 7.19 3.41 17.69
CA CYS A 122 6.55 2.10 17.62
C CYS A 122 5.26 2.17 16.81
N VAL A 123 5.03 1.16 15.96
CA VAL A 123 3.77 0.95 15.25
C VAL A 123 3.08 -0.26 15.85
N VAL A 124 1.81 -0.09 16.25
CA VAL A 124 0.96 -1.16 16.76
C VAL A 124 -0.15 -1.42 15.75
N PHE A 125 -0.19 -2.64 15.20
CA PHE A 125 -1.25 -3.06 14.29
C PHE A 125 -2.39 -3.75 15.06
N CYS A 126 -3.62 -3.34 14.80
CA CYS A 126 -4.84 -3.97 15.30
C CYS A 126 -5.70 -4.43 14.12
N ASN A 127 -6.55 -5.43 14.34
CA ASN A 127 -7.35 -6.01 13.25
C ASN A 127 -8.57 -5.15 12.91
N THR A 128 -9.09 -4.40 13.89
CA THR A 128 -10.29 -3.56 13.72
C THR A 128 -10.01 -2.12 14.12
N LYS A 129 -10.72 -1.19 13.47
CA LYS A 129 -10.66 0.24 13.80
C LYS A 129 -11.03 0.51 15.26
N VAL A 130 -11.98 -0.25 15.80
CA VAL A 130 -12.43 -0.13 17.20
C VAL A 130 -11.30 -0.51 18.15
N GLU A 131 -10.61 -1.62 17.91
CA GLU A 131 -9.43 -2.01 18.70
C GLU A 131 -8.33 -0.95 18.60
N THR A 132 -8.05 -0.43 17.40
CA THR A 132 -7.05 0.64 17.22
C THR A 132 -7.39 1.87 18.07
N GLN A 133 -8.67 2.28 18.07
CA GLN A 133 -9.13 3.43 18.86
C GLN A 133 -8.98 3.16 20.36
N GLN A 134 -9.40 1.98 20.84
CA GLN A 134 -9.24 1.59 22.24
C GLN A 134 -7.77 1.60 22.67
N VAL A 135 -6.88 1.07 21.84
CA VAL A 135 -5.44 1.08 22.12
C VAL A 135 -4.88 2.50 22.17
N CYS A 136 -5.35 3.39 21.30
CA CYS A 136 -4.94 4.81 21.29
C CYS A 136 -5.41 5.57 22.54
N ASP A 137 -6.65 5.32 22.98
CA ASP A 137 -7.24 6.03 24.12
C ASP A 137 -6.65 5.58 25.47
N ASP A 138 -6.27 4.30 25.57
CA ASP A 138 -5.87 3.68 26.83
C ASP A 138 -4.33 3.55 27.02
N LEU A 139 -3.52 3.84 26.00
CA LEU A 139 -2.04 3.87 26.07
C LEU A 139 -1.51 5.26 26.41
#